data_AF-A0A355GTQ9-F1
#
_entry.id   AF-A0A355GTQ9-F1
#
_cell.length_a   1.000
_cell.length_b   1.000
_cell.length_c   1.000
_cell.angle_alpha   90.00
_cell.angle_beta   90.00
_cell.angle_gamma   90.00
#
_symmetry.space_group_name_H-M   'P 1'
#
loop_
_entity.id
_entity.type
_entity.pdbx_description
1 polymer ?
#
loop_
_entity_poly.entity_id
_entity_poly.type
_entity_poly.pdbx_seq_one_letter_code
_entity_poly.pdbx_strand_id
1 'polypeptide(L)'
;MTDTILEQIMSIRDSGAVNMLSLNEVQRLAYEKGYYELVCYIEEHRREYWNFIMTGEEKENKYSETSLRNTKSLRKHIVYFIW
;
A
#
# COMPACT_ATOMS: atom_id res chain seq x y z
N MET A 1 -5.81 3.36 -5.56
CA MET A 1 -4.44 3.65 -5.11
C MET A 1 -3.65 4.20 -6.29
N THR A 2 -2.93 5.31 -6.11
CA THR A 2 -1.99 5.85 -7.11
C THR A 2 -0.61 5.25 -6.92
N ASP A 3 0.26 5.36 -7.94
CA ASP A 3 1.65 4.89 -7.85
C ASP A 3 2.41 5.61 -6.73
N THR A 4 2.12 6.89 -6.48
CA THR A 4 2.74 7.68 -5.39
C THR A 4 2.40 7.13 -4.01
N ILE A 5 1.14 6.78 -3.77
CA ILE A 5 0.69 6.19 -2.50
C ILE A 5 1.33 4.82 -2.31
N LEU A 6 1.43 4.02 -3.38
CA LEU A 6 2.08 2.72 -3.33
C LEU A 6 3.56 2.86 -2.92
N GLU A 7 4.31 3.77 -3.55
CA GLU A 7 5.71 4.03 -3.20
C GLU A 7 5.86 4.48 -1.75
N GLN A 8 4.97 5.33 -1.25
CA GLN A 8 4.97 5.77 0.15
C GLN A 8 4.70 4.61 1.12
N ILE A 9 3.76 3.72 0.81
CA ILE A 9 3.47 2.51 1.61
C ILE A 9 4.68 1.57 1.59
N MET A 10 5.30 1.35 0.44
CA MET A 10 6.51 0.52 0.35
C MET A 10 7.67 1.14 1.12
N SER A 11 7.86 2.46 1.07
CA SER A 11 8.87 3.16 1.86
C SER A 11 8.68 2.97 3.36
N ILE A 12 7.45 3.01 3.86
CA ILE A 12 7.14 2.73 5.27
C ILE A 12 7.37 1.24 5.58
N ARG A 13 6.94 0.34 4.70
CA ARG A 13 7.13 -1.10 4.86
C ARG A 13 8.61 -1.47 4.95
N ASP A 14 9.43 -0.96 4.03
CA ASP A 14 10.87 -1.21 3.96
C ASP A 14 11.61 -0.63 5.16
N SER A 15 11.06 0.42 5.78
CA SER A 15 11.61 0.97 7.02
C SER A 15 11.46 0.02 8.22
N GLY A 16 10.46 -0.88 8.20
CA GLY A 16 10.18 -1.81 9.30
C GLY A 16 9.90 -1.14 10.65
N ALA A 17 9.62 0.17 10.67
CA ALA A 17 9.50 0.95 11.89
C ALA A 17 8.16 0.75 12.60
N VAL A 18 7.12 0.38 11.86
CA VAL A 18 5.75 0.21 12.37
C VAL A 18 5.08 -1.00 11.74
N ASN A 19 4.17 -1.63 12.48
CA ASN A 19 3.31 -2.67 11.93
C ASN A 19 2.35 -2.04 10.90
N MET A 20 2.35 -2.57 9.67
CA MET A 20 1.53 -2.06 8.57
C MET A 20 0.02 -2.17 8.79
N LEU A 21 -0.44 -3.02 9.73
CA LEU A 21 -1.83 -3.15 10.14
C LEU A 21 -2.26 -2.08 11.17
N SER A 22 -1.30 -1.47 11.86
CA SER A 22 -1.52 -0.41 12.84
C SER A 22 -1.68 0.94 12.14
N LEU A 23 -2.90 1.23 11.69
CA LEU A 23 -3.20 2.45 10.93
C LEU A 23 -2.76 3.74 11.62
N ASN A 24 -2.97 3.85 12.94
CA ASN A 24 -2.59 5.05 13.68
C ASN A 24 -1.07 5.27 13.65
N GLU A 25 -0.28 4.20 13.78
CA GLU A 25 1.18 4.27 13.73
C GLU A 25 1.68 4.57 12.31
N VAL A 26 1.05 3.96 11.29
CA VAL A 26 1.35 4.23 9.88
C VAL A 26 1.04 5.68 9.53
N GLN A 27 -0.11 6.21 9.97
CA GLN A 27 -0.49 7.61 9.74
C GLN A 27 0.46 8.57 10.45
N ARG A 28 0.85 8.27 11.69
CA ARG A 28 1.83 9.08 12.42
C ARG A 28 3.17 9.11 11.69
N LEU A 29 3.70 7.95 11.31
CA LEU A 29 4.98 7.85 10.61
C LEU A 29 4.91 8.49 9.21
N ALA A 30 3.80 8.32 8.50
CA ALA A 30 3.55 8.98 7.22
C ALA A 30 3.55 10.50 7.38
N TYR A 31 2.91 11.02 8.43
CA TYR A 31 2.91 12.45 8.74
C TYR A 31 4.32 12.96 9.07
N GLU A 32 5.08 12.24 9.88
CA GLU A 32 6.48 12.56 10.22
C GLU A 32 7.40 12.56 8.98
N LYS A 33 7.11 11.71 7.99
CA LYS A 33 7.84 11.64 6.70
C LYS A 33 7.33 12.62 5.64
N GLY A 34 6.24 13.36 5.89
CA GLY A 34 5.63 14.29 4.94
C GLY A 34 4.77 13.63 3.86
N TYR A 35 4.36 12.37 4.05
CA TYR A 35 3.49 11.62 3.15
C TYR A 35 2.00 11.95 3.39
N TYR A 36 1.64 13.23 3.19
CA TYR A 36 0.28 13.71 3.47
C TYR A 36 -0.79 13.05 2.60
N GLU A 37 -0.46 12.72 1.34
CA GLU A 37 -1.37 11.98 0.45
C GLU A 37 -1.72 10.60 1.00
N LEU A 38 -0.75 9.87 1.55
CA LEU A 38 -1.00 8.58 2.20
C LEU A 38 -1.85 8.74 3.46
N VAL A 39 -1.64 9.80 4.25
CA VAL A 39 -2.46 10.05 5.45
C VAL A 39 -3.93 10.25 5.05
N CYS A 40 -4.20 11.13 4.09
CA CYS A 40 -5.56 11.34 3.57
C CYS A 40 -6.15 10.07 2.95
N TYR A 41 -5.36 9.32 2.17
CA TYR A 41 -5.81 8.07 1.56
C TYR A 41 -6.22 7.02 2.61
N ILE A 42 -5.48 6.89 3.70
CA ILE A 42 -5.82 5.95 4.77
C ILE A 42 -7.15 6.34 5.44
N GLU A 43 -7.42 7.64 5.60
CA GLU A 43 -8.69 8.12 6.18
C GLU A 43 -9.88 7.88 5.25
N GLU A 44 -9.73 8.20 3.96
CA GLU A 44 -10.80 8.09 2.97
C GLU A 44 -11.04 6.64 2.53
N HIS A 45 -9.98 5.83 2.44
CA HIS A 45 -9.98 4.49 1.83
C HIS A 45 -9.42 3.40 2.75
N ARG A 46 -9.71 3.48 4.05
CA ARG A 46 -9.24 2.52 5.07
C ARG A 46 -9.40 1.04 4.69
N ARG A 47 -10.56 0.67 4.12
CA ARG A 47 -10.85 -0.72 3.71
C ARG A 47 -9.97 -1.18 2.55
N GLU A 48 -9.66 -0.28 1.61
CA GLU A 48 -8.80 -0.61 0.47
C GLU A 48 -7.36 -0.79 0.91
N TYR A 49 -6.86 0.08 1.80
CA TYR A 49 -5.55 -0.09 2.42
C TYR A 49 -5.46 -1.43 3.15
N TRP A 50 -6.44 -1.76 3.99
CA TRP A 50 -6.46 -3.04 4.71
C TRP A 50 -6.44 -4.25 3.78
N ASN A 51 -7.26 -4.21 2.73
CA ASN A 51 -7.27 -5.26 1.72
C ASN A 51 -5.92 -5.34 1.02
N PHE A 52 -5.32 -4.21 0.64
CA PHE A 52 -4.01 -4.19 -0.01
C PHE A 52 -2.92 -4.80 0.87
N ILE A 53 -2.87 -4.48 2.16
CA ILE A 53 -1.89 -5.08 3.09
C ILE A 53 -2.12 -6.59 3.24
N MET A 54 -3.38 -7.05 3.25
CA MET A 54 -3.71 -8.47 3.43
C MET A 54 -3.56 -9.32 2.16
N THR A 55 -3.92 -8.78 1.00
CA THR A 55 -3.94 -9.54 -0.26
C THR A 55 -2.73 -9.26 -1.14
N GLY A 56 -2.07 -8.10 -0.95
CA GLY A 56 -1.07 -7.59 -1.88
C GLY A 56 -1.65 -7.26 -3.26
N GLU A 57 -2.98 -7.33 -3.42
CA GLU A 57 -3.66 -7.07 -4.68
C GLU A 57 -4.04 -5.60 -4.74
N GLU A 58 -3.35 -4.87 -5.61
CA GLU A 58 -3.78 -3.54 -6.03
C GLU A 58 -5.14 -3.70 -6.72
N LYS A 59 -6.16 -2.99 -6.25
CA LYS A 59 -7.39 -2.87 -7.03
C LYS A 59 -7.06 -2.12 -8.30
N GLU A 60 -6.83 -2.90 -9.36
CA GLU A 60 -6.59 -2.45 -10.72
C GLU A 60 -7.73 -1.49 -11.09
N ASN A 61 -7.42 -0.20 -11.19
CA ASN A 61 -8.38 0.78 -11.63
C ASN A 61 -8.64 0.47 -13.11
N LYS A 62 -9.86 0.05 -13.46
CA LYS A 62 -10.23 -0.57 -14.74
C LYS A 62 -10.02 0.31 -16.01
N TYR A 63 -9.40 1.48 -15.87
CA TYR A 63 -9.15 2.42 -16.96
C TYR A 63 -7.86 2.12 -17.76
N SER A 64 -7.03 1.15 -17.36
CA SER A 64 -5.80 0.75 -18.08
C SER A 64 -5.76 -0.73 -18.51
N GLU A 65 -6.92 -1.38 -18.65
CA GLU A 65 -7.03 -2.84 -18.89
C GLU A 65 -6.42 -3.35 -20.21
N THR A 66 -5.81 -2.52 -21.07
CA THR A 66 -5.35 -2.96 -22.39
C THR A 66 -3.91 -3.46 -22.48
N SER A 67 -3.00 -3.21 -21.52
CA SER A 67 -1.56 -3.42 -21.79
C SER A 67 -0.72 -4.29 -20.84
N LEU A 68 -1.19 -4.72 -19.65
CA LEU A 68 -0.28 -5.39 -18.68
C LEU A 68 -0.80 -6.74 -18.15
N ARG A 69 -1.07 -7.69 -19.06
CA ARG A 69 -1.27 -9.12 -18.68
C ARG A 69 0.02 -9.83 -18.23
N ASN A 70 1.21 -9.21 -18.35
CA ASN A 70 2.47 -9.97 -18.36
C ASN A 70 3.30 -9.95 -17.06
N THR A 71 2.85 -9.32 -15.98
CA THR A 71 3.64 -9.23 -14.72
C THR A 71 2.97 -9.86 -13.50
N LYS A 72 1.73 -10.36 -13.62
CA LYS A 72 0.96 -10.98 -12.53
C LYS A 72 1.53 -12.32 -12.02
N SER A 73 2.58 -12.85 -12.65
CA SER A 73 3.14 -14.18 -12.35
C SER A 73 4.19 -14.21 -11.22
N LEU A 74 4.79 -13.09 -10.82
CA LEU A 74 5.93 -13.12 -9.87
C LEU A 74 5.68 -12.43 -8.52
N ARG A 75 4.57 -11.71 -8.33
CA ARG A 75 4.33 -10.93 -7.09
C ARG A 75 3.60 -11.65 -5.96
N LYS A 76 3.18 -12.92 -6.15
CA LYS A 76 2.46 -13.70 -5.12
C LYS A 76 3.32 -14.14 -3.92
N HIS A 77 4.65 -14.02 -4.00
CA HIS A 77 5.56 -14.53 -2.96
C HIS A 77 5.86 -13.52 -1.82
N ILE A 78 5.41 -12.27 -1.91
CA ILE A 78 5.79 -11.22 -0.94
C ILE A 78 4.78 -11.09 0.22
N VAL A 79 3.63 -11.78 0.14
CA VAL A 79 2.54 -11.70 1.14
C VAL A 79 2.87 -12.47 2.44
N TYR A 80 3.92 -13.30 2.48
CA TYR A 80 4.20 -14.19 3.62
C TYR A 80 5.07 -13.66 4.76
N PHE A 81 5.44 -12.37 4.76
CA PHE A 81 6.21 -11.80 5.87
C PHE A 81 5.55 -10.50 6.35
N ILE A 82 4.55 -10.70 7.21
CA ILE A 82 4.08 -9.70 8.16
C ILE A 82 5.02 -9.79 9.37
N TRP A 83 5.83 -8.75 9.58
CA TRP A 83 6.25 -8.31 10.90
C TRP A 83 6.13 -6.80 10.93
#